data_AF-A0A9D6F2E4-F1
#
_entry.id   AF-A0A9D6F2E4-F1
#
_cell.length_a   1.000
_cell.length_b   1.000
_cell.length_c   1.000
_cell.angle_alpha   90.00
_cell.angle_beta   90.00
_cell.angle_gamma   90.00
#
_symmetry.space_group_name_H-M   'P 1'
#
loop_
_entity.id
_entity.type
_entity.pdbx_description
1 polymer ?
#
loop_
_entity_poly.entity_id
_entity_poly.type
_entity_poly.pdbx_seq_one_letter_code
_entity_poly.pdbx_strand_id
1 'polypeptide(L)'
;MKKPFAAAVTFFTFLAIATAQDLAQPIGSYLYEPAYCVDNILRGKARAYIPQPGDVLLATDKNLFWKITHDWALAFEPHNSAIVVSRRDGRLAILEAGPNDTFWVRVLDLLPHLKEYADKGPVWIRKRKTPLTAEQMACLTDFAERQNGKRFALGRLGAQLTPLRSRGPFRTAVLGKPRGDRRAYFCSELVTEAGVAAGLLDARTTRPAATYPHDLFFDQSHNRYINRHLPLVHDWEPPARWLDYDVNAEK
;
A
#
# COMPACT_ATOMS: atom_id res chain seq x y z
N MET A 1 17.24 71.35 5.14
CA MET A 1 17.06 70.18 6.02
C MET A 1 16.17 69.16 5.34
N LYS A 2 16.73 68.07 4.83
CA LYS A 2 15.98 66.98 4.15
C LYS A 2 15.71 65.88 5.18
N LYS A 3 14.44 65.49 5.38
CA LYS A 3 14.07 64.31 6.18
C LYS A 3 14.07 63.07 5.27
N PRO A 4 14.69 61.95 5.65
CA PRO A 4 14.57 60.71 4.89
C PRO A 4 13.26 60.01 5.21
N PHE A 5 12.55 59.58 4.15
CA PHE A 5 11.39 58.71 4.21
C PHE A 5 11.88 57.27 4.35
N ALA A 6 11.59 56.62 5.47
CA ALA A 6 11.87 55.19 5.66
C ALA A 6 10.71 54.38 5.07
N ALA A 7 10.97 53.62 4.01
CA ALA A 7 10.03 52.65 3.46
C ALA A 7 10.11 51.36 4.27
N ALA A 8 9.06 51.03 5.02
CA ALA A 8 8.91 49.75 5.69
C ALA A 8 8.54 48.67 4.66
N VAL A 9 9.43 47.71 4.45
CA VAL A 9 9.16 46.50 3.65
C VAL A 9 8.55 45.46 4.58
N THR A 10 7.24 45.27 4.50
CA THR A 10 6.54 44.22 5.24
C THR A 10 6.65 42.90 4.46
N PHE A 11 7.45 41.97 4.97
CA PHE A 11 7.44 40.58 4.50
C PHE A 11 6.15 39.90 4.98
N PHE A 12 5.23 39.61 4.05
CA PHE A 12 4.09 38.73 4.31
C PHE A 12 4.57 37.27 4.22
N THR A 13 4.87 36.67 5.36
CA THR A 13 5.06 35.23 5.48
C THR A 13 3.69 34.56 5.36
N PHE A 14 3.40 33.92 4.22
CA PHE A 14 2.24 33.05 4.09
C PHE A 14 2.48 31.77 4.92
N LEU A 15 1.92 31.72 6.13
CA LEU A 15 1.81 30.49 6.90
C LEU A 15 0.64 29.68 6.30
N ALA A 16 0.96 28.67 5.49
CA ALA A 16 -0.05 27.71 5.04
C ALA A 16 -0.47 26.84 6.23
N ILE A 17 -1.55 27.23 6.91
CA ILE A 17 -2.20 26.40 7.91
C ILE A 17 -2.94 25.30 7.12
N ALA A 18 -2.42 24.08 7.18
CA ALA A 18 -3.12 22.90 6.71
C ALA A 18 -4.44 22.81 7.47
N THR A 19 -5.57 23.00 6.79
CA THR A 19 -6.89 22.79 7.37
C THR A 19 -7.04 21.32 7.70
N ALA A 20 -6.95 20.99 8.99
CA ALA A 20 -7.43 19.71 9.50
C ALA A 20 -8.88 19.57 9.07
N GLN A 21 -9.21 18.50 8.35
CA GLN A 21 -10.60 18.17 8.06
C GLN A 21 -11.36 18.04 9.39
N ASP A 22 -12.55 18.65 9.45
CA ASP A 22 -13.47 18.59 10.58
C ASP A 22 -13.69 17.15 11.06
N LEU A 23 -13.25 16.88 12.29
CA LEU A 23 -13.32 15.60 13.00
C LEU A 23 -14.69 15.42 13.69
N ALA A 24 -15.80 15.41 12.95
CA ALA A 24 -17.14 15.30 13.56
C ALA A 24 -17.95 14.05 13.15
N GLN A 25 -17.44 13.18 12.27
CA GLN A 25 -17.98 11.83 12.11
C GLN A 25 -16.97 10.80 12.63
N PRO A 26 -17.39 9.82 13.45
CA PRO A 26 -16.56 8.66 13.74
C PRO A 26 -16.18 8.05 12.40
N ILE A 27 -14.90 8.08 12.05
CA ILE A 27 -14.40 7.39 10.87
C ILE A 27 -14.69 5.91 11.15
N GLY A 28 -15.68 5.33 10.45
CA GLY A 28 -16.09 3.94 10.57
C GLY A 28 -14.97 3.03 10.05
N SER A 29 -13.88 2.93 10.80
CA SER A 29 -12.62 2.33 10.38
C SER A 29 -11.84 1.90 11.62
N TYR A 30 -11.71 0.59 11.82
CA TYR A 30 -11.14 0.03 13.04
C TYR A 30 -10.13 -1.07 12.71
N LEU A 31 -9.09 -1.18 13.53
CA LEU A 31 -8.15 -2.30 13.54
C LEU A 31 -8.33 -3.16 14.80
N TYR A 32 -8.30 -4.46 14.60
CA TYR A 32 -8.23 -5.45 15.68
C TYR A 32 -6.78 -5.78 16.03
N GLU A 33 -6.55 -6.63 17.03
CA GLU A 33 -5.20 -7.06 17.38
C GLU A 33 -4.50 -7.73 16.18
N PRO A 34 -3.25 -7.35 15.88
CA PRO A 34 -2.50 -7.91 14.76
C PRO A 34 -2.25 -9.41 14.93
N ALA A 35 -2.31 -10.15 13.83
CA ALA A 35 -1.97 -11.57 13.82
C ALA A 35 -1.54 -12.01 12.41
N TYR A 36 -0.46 -12.80 12.34
CA TYR A 36 0.03 -13.42 11.10
C TYR A 36 -0.82 -14.64 10.73
N CYS A 37 -2.11 -14.45 10.51
CA CYS A 37 -3.05 -15.49 10.12
C CYS A 37 -4.11 -14.95 9.15
N VAL A 38 -4.41 -15.75 8.14
CA VAL A 38 -5.46 -15.47 7.16
C VAL A 38 -6.72 -16.22 7.61
N ASP A 39 -7.46 -15.63 8.54
CA ASP A 39 -8.74 -16.16 9.02
C ASP A 39 -9.76 -15.02 9.26
N ASN A 40 -10.99 -15.41 9.60
CA ASN A 40 -12.08 -14.48 9.89
C ASN A 40 -12.20 -14.16 11.39
N ILE A 41 -11.20 -14.51 12.21
CA ILE A 41 -11.27 -14.33 13.67
C ILE A 41 -10.82 -12.92 14.03
N LEU A 42 -11.70 -12.17 14.69
CA LEU A 42 -11.39 -10.88 15.27
C LEU A 42 -10.75 -11.07 16.63
N ARG A 43 -9.58 -10.47 16.82
CA ARG A 43 -8.76 -10.64 18.02
C ARG A 43 -8.70 -9.34 18.81
N GLY A 44 -8.85 -9.46 20.12
CA GLY A 44 -8.80 -8.31 21.03
C GLY A 44 -9.86 -7.26 20.79
N LYS A 45 -9.59 -6.05 21.27
CA LYS A 45 -10.52 -4.92 21.19
C LYS A 45 -10.31 -4.13 19.90
N ALA A 46 -11.41 -3.72 19.27
CA ALA A 46 -11.39 -2.78 18.15
C ALA A 46 -10.76 -1.45 18.59
N ARG A 47 -9.84 -0.92 17.77
CA ARG A 47 -9.19 0.38 17.96
C ARG A 47 -9.43 1.24 16.74
N ALA A 48 -9.74 2.51 16.94
CA ALA A 48 -9.93 3.44 15.83
C ALA A 48 -8.68 3.46 14.94
N TYR A 49 -8.89 3.24 13.64
CA TYR A 49 -7.83 3.25 12.65
C TYR A 49 -7.77 4.64 12.02
N ILE A 50 -6.70 5.36 12.33
CA ILE A 50 -6.34 6.61 11.64
C ILE A 50 -5.39 6.23 10.51
N PRO A 51 -5.83 6.25 9.24
CA PRO A 51 -4.98 5.85 8.13
C PRO A 51 -3.91 6.91 7.86
N GLN A 52 -2.74 6.48 7.41
CA GLN A 52 -1.68 7.38 6.98
C GLN A 52 -1.03 6.89 5.67
N PRO A 53 -0.44 7.79 4.86
CA PRO A 53 0.31 7.36 3.68
C PRO A 53 1.44 6.39 4.06
N GLY A 54 1.63 5.38 3.22
CA GLY A 54 2.56 4.28 3.44
C GLY A 54 1.97 3.06 4.15
N ASP A 55 0.79 3.16 4.76
CA ASP A 55 0.06 1.97 5.26
C ASP A 55 -0.23 1.03 4.08
N VAL A 56 -0.10 -0.29 4.28
CA VAL A 56 -0.30 -1.29 3.21
C VAL A 56 -1.59 -2.06 3.47
N LEU A 57 -2.47 -2.07 2.48
CA LEU A 57 -3.68 -2.88 2.44
C LEU A 57 -3.35 -4.24 1.85
N LEU A 58 -3.83 -5.30 2.50
CA LEU A 58 -3.81 -6.67 2.00
C LEU A 58 -5.25 -7.21 2.05
N ALA A 59 -5.68 -7.88 0.99
CA ALA A 59 -7.04 -8.43 0.94
C ALA A 59 -7.05 -9.78 0.25
N THR A 60 -8.04 -10.60 0.59
CA THR A 60 -8.32 -11.84 -0.11
C THR A 60 -9.76 -11.84 -0.60
N ASP A 61 -9.97 -12.34 -1.81
CA ASP A 61 -11.28 -12.65 -2.35
C ASP A 61 -11.55 -14.15 -2.15
N LYS A 62 -12.80 -14.51 -1.86
CA LYS A 62 -13.29 -15.88 -1.78
C LYS A 62 -13.40 -16.55 -3.15
N ASN A 63 -13.20 -15.82 -4.24
CA ASN A 63 -13.29 -16.35 -5.59
C ASN A 63 -12.26 -17.48 -5.83
N LEU A 64 -12.78 -18.69 -6.03
CA LEU A 64 -12.02 -19.94 -6.15
C LEU A 64 -11.02 -19.91 -7.33
N PHE A 65 -11.33 -19.16 -8.39
CA PHE A 65 -10.42 -19.01 -9.54
C PHE A 65 -9.10 -18.34 -9.14
N TRP A 66 -9.16 -17.30 -8.30
CA TRP A 66 -7.98 -16.60 -7.83
C TRP A 66 -7.14 -17.45 -6.89
N LYS A 67 -7.80 -18.22 -6.01
CA LYS A 67 -7.13 -19.21 -5.14
C LYS A 67 -6.32 -20.21 -5.96
N ILE A 68 -6.95 -20.86 -6.94
CA ILE A 68 -6.29 -21.89 -7.77
C ILE A 68 -5.10 -21.32 -8.55
N THR A 69 -5.27 -20.15 -9.18
CA THR A 69 -4.21 -19.53 -9.99
C THR A 69 -3.05 -18.98 -9.15
N HIS A 70 -3.32 -18.46 -7.95
CA HIS A 70 -2.28 -18.01 -7.02
C HIS A 70 -1.52 -19.17 -6.39
N ASP A 71 -2.21 -20.26 -6.05
CA ASP A 71 -1.57 -21.47 -5.52
C ASP A 71 -0.61 -22.06 -6.56
N TRP A 72 -1.01 -22.08 -7.84
CA TRP A 72 -0.13 -22.54 -8.94
C TRP A 72 1.08 -21.62 -9.17
N ALA A 73 0.95 -20.31 -8.90
CA ALA A 73 2.07 -19.38 -8.95
C ALA A 73 3.00 -19.47 -7.73
N LEU A 74 2.63 -20.24 -6.68
CA LEU A 74 3.22 -20.17 -5.33
C LEU A 74 3.13 -18.75 -4.75
N ALA A 75 2.05 -18.03 -5.10
CA ALA A 75 1.74 -16.71 -4.59
C ALA A 75 0.90 -16.76 -3.31
N PHE A 76 0.03 -17.78 -3.18
CA PHE A 76 -0.84 -18.04 -2.02
C PHE A 76 -1.68 -16.82 -1.58
N GLU A 77 -2.50 -16.99 -0.55
CA GLU A 77 -3.26 -15.90 0.08
C GLU A 77 -2.35 -15.02 0.97
N PRO A 78 -2.59 -13.71 1.11
CA PRO A 78 -3.64 -12.91 0.45
C PRO A 78 -3.40 -12.69 -1.06
N HIS A 79 -4.46 -12.47 -1.82
CA HIS A 79 -4.38 -12.34 -3.29
C HIS A 79 -4.11 -10.91 -3.76
N ASN A 80 -4.38 -9.91 -2.92
CA ASN A 80 -4.29 -8.52 -3.32
C ASN A 80 -3.48 -7.67 -2.33
N SER A 81 -2.84 -6.63 -2.85
CA SER A 81 -2.13 -5.64 -2.05
C SER A 81 -2.19 -4.26 -2.68
N ALA A 82 -2.33 -3.24 -1.84
CA ALA A 82 -2.30 -1.84 -2.24
C ALA A 82 -1.61 -0.99 -1.18
N ILE A 83 -1.27 0.26 -1.48
CA ILE A 83 -0.62 1.18 -0.54
C ILE A 83 -1.42 2.48 -0.41
N VAL A 84 -1.58 2.95 0.83
CA VAL A 84 -2.21 4.23 1.12
C VAL A 84 -1.27 5.36 0.70
N VAL A 85 -1.80 6.35 0.01
CA VAL A 85 -1.07 7.53 -0.48
C VAL A 85 -1.85 8.79 -0.17
N SER A 86 -1.18 9.93 -0.06
CA SER A 86 -1.83 11.23 -0.11
C SER A 86 -1.90 11.71 -1.56
N ARG A 87 -3.00 12.35 -1.93
CA ARG A 87 -3.11 13.14 -3.16
C ARG A 87 -2.56 14.54 -2.92
N ARG A 88 -2.25 15.28 -3.99
CA ARG A 88 -1.85 16.70 -3.90
C ARG A 88 -2.86 17.60 -3.21
N ASP A 89 -4.14 17.24 -3.25
CA ASP A 89 -5.22 17.97 -2.57
C ASP A 89 -5.34 17.63 -1.07
N GLY A 90 -4.44 16.81 -0.53
CA GLY A 90 -4.42 16.40 0.88
C GLY A 90 -5.33 15.22 1.21
N ARG A 91 -6.21 14.77 0.30
CA ARG A 91 -7.07 13.62 0.55
C ARG A 91 -6.28 12.31 0.50
N LEU A 92 -6.68 11.36 1.34
CA LEU A 92 -6.10 10.02 1.33
C LEU A 92 -6.73 9.15 0.23
N ALA A 93 -5.88 8.35 -0.40
CA ALA A 93 -6.24 7.45 -1.47
C ALA A 93 -5.50 6.11 -1.33
N ILE A 94 -5.91 5.11 -2.11
CA ILE A 94 -5.24 3.84 -2.28
C ILE A 94 -4.67 3.77 -3.70
N LEU A 95 -3.35 3.55 -3.81
CA LEU A 95 -2.69 3.21 -5.06
C LEU A 95 -2.70 1.68 -5.23
N GLU A 96 -3.34 1.21 -6.30
CA GLU A 96 -3.54 -0.21 -6.55
C GLU A 96 -3.42 -0.58 -8.03
N ALA A 97 -2.87 -1.77 -8.31
CA ALA A 97 -2.88 -2.37 -9.64
C ALA A 97 -3.95 -3.45 -9.72
N GLY A 98 -4.93 -3.25 -10.60
CA GLY A 98 -6.03 -4.17 -10.86
C GLY A 98 -7.10 -4.21 -9.76
N PRO A 99 -7.56 -3.05 -9.23
CA PRO A 99 -8.64 -3.05 -8.25
C PRO A 99 -9.87 -3.74 -8.84
N ASN A 100 -10.50 -4.61 -8.05
CA ASN A 100 -11.72 -5.34 -8.42
C ASN A 100 -11.65 -6.01 -9.80
N ASP A 101 -10.55 -6.70 -10.08
CA ASP A 101 -10.29 -7.44 -11.32
C ASP A 101 -10.25 -6.57 -12.61
N THR A 102 -10.00 -5.26 -12.46
CA THR A 102 -9.80 -4.38 -13.61
C THR A 102 -8.40 -4.55 -14.23
N PHE A 103 -8.22 -4.15 -15.50
CA PHE A 103 -6.91 -4.18 -16.17
C PHE A 103 -6.06 -2.92 -15.98
N TRP A 104 -6.26 -2.20 -14.88
CA TRP A 104 -5.69 -0.87 -14.72
C TRP A 104 -5.10 -0.59 -13.35
N VAL A 105 -4.12 0.30 -13.31
CA VAL A 105 -3.64 0.94 -12.09
C VAL A 105 -4.52 2.16 -11.79
N ARG A 106 -4.90 2.32 -10.52
CA ARG A 106 -5.79 3.39 -10.05
C ARG A 106 -5.32 3.99 -8.74
N VAL A 107 -5.69 5.25 -8.53
CA VAL A 107 -5.60 5.95 -7.24
C VAL A 107 -7.03 6.24 -6.75
N LEU A 108 -7.54 5.40 -5.86
CA LEU A 108 -8.95 5.36 -5.45
C LEU A 108 -9.17 6.02 -4.09
N ASP A 109 -10.38 6.51 -3.81
CA ASP A 109 -10.68 7.10 -2.50
C ASP A 109 -10.57 6.02 -1.40
N LEU A 110 -9.84 6.33 -0.33
CA LEU A 110 -9.40 5.34 0.66
C LEU A 110 -10.56 4.56 1.31
N LEU A 111 -11.47 5.26 1.99
CA LEU A 111 -12.51 4.61 2.81
C LEU A 111 -13.57 3.88 1.98
N PRO A 112 -14.14 4.47 0.91
CA PRO A 112 -15.08 3.74 0.05
C PRO A 112 -14.47 2.45 -0.51
N HIS A 113 -13.20 2.50 -0.90
CA HIS A 113 -12.50 1.37 -1.49
C HIS A 113 -12.16 0.27 -0.48
N LEU A 114 -11.78 0.63 0.75
CA LEU A 114 -11.64 -0.33 1.85
C LEU A 114 -12.95 -1.08 2.12
N LYS A 115 -14.08 -0.35 2.17
CA LYS A 115 -15.40 -0.92 2.38
C LYS A 115 -15.79 -1.89 1.27
N GLU A 116 -15.55 -1.52 0.00
CA GLU A 116 -15.82 -2.42 -1.13
C GLU A 116 -15.08 -3.76 -1.01
N TYR A 117 -13.83 -3.74 -0.53
CA TYR A 117 -13.09 -4.98 -0.29
C TYR A 117 -13.64 -5.77 0.90
N ALA A 118 -14.00 -5.10 1.99
CA ALA A 118 -14.58 -5.76 3.16
C ALA A 118 -15.91 -6.46 2.87
N ASP A 119 -16.71 -5.90 1.94
CA ASP A 119 -17.96 -6.53 1.48
C ASP A 119 -17.71 -7.86 0.74
N LYS A 120 -16.53 -8.02 0.12
CA LYS A 120 -16.15 -9.23 -0.65
C LYS A 120 -15.39 -10.26 0.19
N GLY A 121 -14.55 -9.79 1.11
CA GLY A 121 -13.69 -10.66 1.90
C GLY A 121 -12.88 -9.90 2.95
N PRO A 122 -12.07 -10.63 3.74
CA PRO A 122 -11.30 -9.99 4.80
C PRO A 122 -10.20 -9.07 4.24
N VAL A 123 -10.11 -7.89 4.85
CA VAL A 123 -9.08 -6.87 4.65
C VAL A 123 -8.15 -6.80 5.86
N TRP A 124 -6.86 -6.64 5.61
CA TRP A 124 -5.86 -6.39 6.63
C TRP A 124 -5.07 -5.12 6.30
N ILE A 125 -4.65 -4.43 7.35
CA ILE A 125 -3.75 -3.29 7.26
C ILE A 125 -2.44 -3.66 7.94
N ARG A 126 -1.35 -3.46 7.21
CA ARG A 126 0.00 -3.32 7.75
C ARG A 126 0.20 -1.82 7.98
N LYS A 127 0.14 -1.38 9.23
CA LYS A 127 0.28 0.03 9.58
C LYS A 127 1.76 0.42 9.65
N ARG A 128 2.14 1.57 9.10
CA ARG A 128 3.44 2.20 9.28
C ARG A 128 3.68 2.50 10.77
N LYS A 129 4.81 2.02 11.30
CA LYS A 129 5.23 2.33 12.69
C LYS A 129 5.63 3.79 12.86
N THR A 130 6.23 4.36 11.81
CA THR A 130 6.69 5.75 11.79
C THR A 130 6.04 6.48 10.61
N PRO A 131 5.41 7.65 10.86
CA PRO A 131 4.89 8.51 9.80
C PRO A 131 5.97 8.88 8.78
N LEU A 132 5.56 9.12 7.55
CA LEU A 132 6.46 9.56 6.48
C LEU A 132 6.99 10.97 6.75
N THR A 133 8.23 11.25 6.33
CA THR A 133 8.69 12.63 6.20
C THR A 133 7.95 13.34 5.06
N ALA A 134 8.01 14.66 5.01
CA ALA A 134 7.41 15.44 3.93
C ALA A 134 7.96 15.04 2.55
N GLU A 135 9.26 14.77 2.46
CA GLU A 135 9.93 14.34 1.23
C GLU A 135 9.46 12.96 0.81
N GLN A 136 9.41 11.99 1.74
CA GLN A 136 8.93 10.64 1.45
C GLN A 136 7.48 10.65 0.97
N MET A 137 6.63 11.45 1.63
CA MET A 137 5.24 11.62 1.24
C MET A 137 5.13 12.24 -0.17
N ALA A 138 5.88 13.30 -0.46
CA ALA A 138 5.89 13.92 -1.78
C ALA A 138 6.33 12.93 -2.87
N CYS A 139 7.40 12.15 -2.62
CA CYS A 139 7.86 11.13 -3.55
C CYS A 139 6.81 10.02 -3.78
N LEU A 140 6.11 9.61 -2.72
CA LEU A 140 5.04 8.61 -2.81
C LEU A 140 3.85 9.13 -3.62
N THR A 141 3.39 10.36 -3.36
CA THR A 141 2.33 11.04 -4.11
C THR A 141 2.70 11.17 -5.58
N ASP A 142 3.89 11.70 -5.87
CA ASP A 142 4.41 11.88 -7.22
C ASP A 142 4.49 10.54 -7.98
N PHE A 143 4.93 9.47 -7.32
CA PHE A 143 4.94 8.14 -7.91
C PHE A 143 3.53 7.67 -8.23
N ALA A 144 2.61 7.77 -7.27
CA ALA A 144 1.22 7.31 -7.40
C ALA A 144 0.49 8.00 -8.56
N GLU A 145 0.60 9.32 -8.67
CA GLU A 145 -0.04 10.08 -9.74
C GLU A 145 0.48 9.70 -11.12
N ARG A 146 1.80 9.47 -11.27
CA ARG A 146 2.39 8.98 -12.52
C ARG A 146 1.94 7.57 -12.90
N GLN A 147 1.64 6.73 -11.91
CA GLN A 147 1.22 5.34 -12.17
C GLN A 147 -0.29 5.21 -12.44
N ASN A 148 -1.09 6.19 -12.00
CA ASN A 148 -2.53 6.19 -12.23
C ASN A 148 -2.84 6.10 -13.74
N GLY A 149 -3.76 5.21 -14.13
CA GLY A 149 -4.12 5.03 -15.53
C GLY A 149 -3.29 4.00 -16.30
N LYS A 150 -2.20 3.47 -15.73
CA LYS A 150 -1.37 2.45 -16.39
C LYS A 150 -2.04 1.07 -16.39
N ARG A 151 -1.47 0.11 -17.12
CA ARG A 151 -2.06 -1.23 -17.28
C ARG A 151 -1.74 -2.16 -16.12
N PHE A 152 -2.62 -3.13 -15.86
CA PHE A 152 -2.29 -4.30 -15.06
C PHE A 152 -1.36 -5.24 -15.84
N ALA A 153 -0.33 -5.76 -15.18
CA ALA A 153 0.74 -6.51 -15.83
C ALA A 153 0.42 -8.02 -16.02
N LEU A 154 -0.71 -8.34 -16.65
CA LEU A 154 -1.20 -9.72 -16.82
C LEU A 154 -0.16 -10.65 -17.46
N GLY A 155 0.51 -10.20 -18.53
CA GLY A 155 1.53 -11.00 -19.20
C GLY A 155 2.76 -11.30 -18.31
N ARG A 156 3.15 -10.36 -17.44
CA ARG A 156 4.24 -10.61 -16.48
C ARG A 156 3.77 -11.50 -15.34
N LEU A 157 2.53 -11.38 -14.88
CA LEU A 157 1.95 -12.28 -13.90
C LEU A 157 1.92 -13.71 -14.46
N GLY A 158 1.46 -13.89 -15.71
CA GLY A 158 1.49 -15.18 -16.41
C GLY A 158 2.92 -15.72 -16.61
N ALA A 159 3.89 -14.86 -16.90
CA ALA A 159 5.30 -15.27 -16.99
C ALA A 159 5.85 -15.82 -15.66
N GLN A 160 5.25 -15.48 -14.51
CA GLN A 160 5.61 -16.07 -13.21
C GLN A 160 5.18 -17.54 -13.08
N LEU A 161 4.33 -18.05 -13.96
CA LEU A 161 3.96 -19.48 -14.03
C LEU A 161 5.01 -20.31 -14.79
N THR A 162 5.98 -19.66 -15.43
CA THR A 162 7.02 -20.35 -16.21
C THR A 162 8.31 -20.52 -15.39
N PRO A 163 9.15 -21.53 -15.69
CA PRO A 163 10.50 -21.63 -15.10
C PRO A 163 11.37 -20.39 -15.35
N LEU A 164 11.04 -19.60 -16.38
CA LEU A 164 11.73 -18.35 -16.73
C LEU A 164 11.29 -17.14 -15.88
N ARG A 165 10.54 -17.36 -14.80
CA ARG A 165 10.14 -16.32 -13.86
C ARG A 165 11.28 -15.65 -13.09
N SER A 166 11.01 -14.45 -12.59
CA SER A 166 11.95 -13.70 -11.75
C SER A 166 12.04 -14.25 -10.32
N ARG A 167 10.98 -14.91 -9.85
CA ARG A 167 10.91 -15.62 -8.56
C ARG A 167 11.46 -17.05 -8.66
N GLY A 168 12.77 -17.18 -8.91
CA GLY A 168 13.48 -18.47 -8.91
C GLY A 168 14.50 -18.56 -7.76
N PRO A 169 14.83 -19.75 -7.26
CA PRO A 169 15.70 -19.93 -6.09
C PRO A 169 17.09 -19.28 -6.25
N PHE A 170 17.58 -19.17 -7.49
CA PHE A 170 18.88 -18.54 -7.80
C PHE A 170 18.75 -17.20 -8.54
N ARG A 171 17.65 -17.00 -9.29
CA ARG A 171 17.50 -15.84 -10.19
C ARG A 171 17.08 -14.57 -9.46
N THR A 172 16.36 -14.68 -8.34
CA THR A 172 15.85 -13.51 -7.61
C THR A 172 16.94 -12.60 -7.04
N ALA A 173 18.15 -13.13 -6.81
CA ALA A 173 19.28 -12.30 -6.39
C ALA A 173 19.68 -11.26 -7.46
N VAL A 174 19.50 -11.57 -8.74
CA VAL A 174 19.92 -10.72 -9.86
C VAL A 174 18.77 -10.12 -10.66
N LEU A 175 17.64 -10.83 -10.76
CA LEU A 175 16.42 -10.41 -11.47
C LEU A 175 15.41 -9.80 -10.50
N GLY A 176 14.43 -9.08 -11.07
CA GLY A 176 13.28 -8.55 -10.32
C GLY A 176 13.58 -7.30 -9.51
N LYS A 177 14.72 -6.64 -9.74
CA LYS A 177 15.08 -5.34 -9.16
C LYS A 177 14.04 -4.25 -9.48
N PRO A 178 13.94 -3.19 -8.65
CA PRO A 178 13.10 -2.05 -8.93
C PRO A 178 13.44 -1.43 -10.28
N ARG A 179 12.41 -0.94 -10.98
CA ARG A 179 12.59 -0.22 -12.26
C ARG A 179 12.06 1.21 -12.20
N GLY A 180 11.39 1.61 -11.12
CA GLY A 180 10.73 2.90 -11.06
C GLY A 180 9.55 2.91 -12.01
N ASP A 181 9.58 3.77 -13.04
CA ASP A 181 8.46 3.99 -13.96
C ASP A 181 8.33 2.87 -15.02
N ARG A 182 7.23 2.11 -14.97
CA ARG A 182 6.93 1.00 -15.88
C ARG A 182 5.61 1.27 -16.59
N ARG A 183 5.37 0.60 -17.72
CA ARG A 183 4.09 0.71 -18.46
C ARG A 183 2.92 -0.04 -17.83
N ALA A 184 3.22 -0.99 -16.94
CA ALA A 184 2.24 -1.83 -16.26
C ALA A 184 2.80 -2.31 -14.93
N TYR A 185 1.94 -2.72 -13.99
CA TYR A 185 2.30 -3.34 -12.70
C TYR A 185 1.29 -4.42 -12.32
N PHE A 186 1.69 -5.39 -11.51
CA PHE A 186 0.75 -6.18 -10.70
C PHE A 186 0.78 -5.68 -9.24
N CYS A 187 -0.18 -6.11 -8.42
CA CYS A 187 -0.49 -5.56 -7.10
C CYS A 187 0.75 -5.33 -6.19
N SER A 188 1.45 -6.40 -5.83
CA SER A 188 2.61 -6.36 -4.91
C SER A 188 3.85 -5.72 -5.54
N GLU A 189 4.02 -5.83 -6.85
CA GLU A 189 5.05 -5.09 -7.59
C GLU A 189 4.84 -3.58 -7.47
N LEU A 190 3.59 -3.11 -7.60
CA LEU A 190 3.27 -1.68 -7.47
C LEU A 190 3.54 -1.17 -6.06
N VAL A 191 3.11 -1.90 -5.03
CA VAL A 191 3.33 -1.53 -3.62
C VAL A 191 4.82 -1.41 -3.31
N THR A 192 5.63 -2.38 -3.76
CA THR A 192 7.06 -2.38 -3.48
C THR A 192 7.83 -1.37 -4.34
N GLU A 193 7.45 -1.12 -5.60
CA GLU A 193 8.04 -0.02 -6.40
C GLU A 193 7.68 1.34 -5.80
N ALA A 194 6.46 1.52 -5.28
CA ALA A 194 6.05 2.73 -4.58
C ALA A 194 6.87 2.95 -3.30
N GLY A 195 7.06 1.89 -2.50
CA GLY A 195 7.91 1.92 -1.31
C GLY A 195 9.36 2.28 -1.64
N VAL A 196 9.93 1.74 -2.72
CA VAL A 196 11.28 2.11 -3.17
C VAL A 196 11.33 3.57 -3.64
N ALA A 197 10.36 4.02 -4.44
CA ALA A 197 10.31 5.38 -4.95
C ALA A 197 10.20 6.44 -3.83
N ALA A 198 9.51 6.09 -2.74
CA ALA A 198 9.36 6.94 -1.56
C ALA A 198 10.52 6.78 -0.54
N GLY A 199 11.54 5.99 -0.83
CA GLY A 199 12.67 5.75 0.08
C GLY A 199 12.30 4.96 1.33
N LEU A 200 11.22 4.19 1.30
CA LEU A 200 10.73 3.35 2.40
C LEU A 200 11.28 1.94 2.34
N LEU A 201 11.71 1.51 1.16
CA LEU A 201 12.30 0.19 0.92
C LEU A 201 13.65 0.36 0.25
N ASP A 202 14.65 -0.44 0.66
CA ASP A 202 15.98 -0.39 0.06
C ASP A 202 15.94 -0.89 -1.39
N ALA A 203 16.28 -0.02 -2.33
CA ALA A 203 16.32 -0.31 -3.76
C ALA A 203 17.31 -1.44 -4.13
N ARG A 204 18.36 -1.64 -3.33
CA ARG A 204 19.39 -2.66 -3.60
C ARG A 204 18.88 -4.06 -3.33
N THR A 205 18.05 -4.20 -2.30
CA THR A 205 17.61 -5.49 -1.78
C THR A 205 16.18 -5.83 -2.17
N THR A 206 15.29 -4.85 -2.32
CA THR A 206 13.89 -5.08 -2.75
C THR A 206 13.81 -5.75 -4.11
N ARG A 207 12.84 -6.66 -4.31
CA ARG A 207 12.61 -7.37 -5.57
C ARG A 207 11.15 -7.31 -6.05
N PRO A 208 10.67 -6.13 -6.50
CA PRO A 208 9.25 -5.94 -6.77
C PRO A 208 8.62 -6.97 -7.70
N ALA A 209 9.30 -7.33 -8.79
CA ALA A 209 8.75 -8.27 -9.76
C ALA A 209 8.74 -9.72 -9.26
N ALA A 210 9.37 -10.02 -8.12
CA ALA A 210 9.42 -11.35 -7.51
C ALA A 210 8.69 -11.42 -6.16
N THR A 211 8.24 -10.29 -5.59
CA THR A 211 7.49 -10.22 -4.33
C THR A 211 6.01 -10.47 -4.58
N TYR A 212 5.35 -11.19 -3.66
CA TYR A 212 3.91 -11.44 -3.64
C TYR A 212 3.24 -10.91 -2.38
N PRO A 213 1.91 -10.70 -2.39
CA PRO A 213 1.21 -10.20 -1.20
C PRO A 213 1.38 -11.11 0.03
N HIS A 214 1.47 -12.43 -0.16
CA HIS A 214 1.84 -13.36 0.92
C HIS A 214 3.16 -12.99 1.60
N ASP A 215 4.20 -12.61 0.84
CA ASP A 215 5.49 -12.21 1.43
C ASP A 215 5.36 -10.92 2.26
N LEU A 216 4.48 -10.00 1.83
CA LEU A 216 4.18 -8.75 2.54
C LEU A 216 3.34 -8.99 3.79
N PHE A 217 2.46 -9.99 3.76
CA PHE A 217 1.58 -10.33 4.87
C PHE A 217 2.34 -11.00 6.00
N PHE A 218 2.99 -12.12 5.70
CA PHE A 218 3.58 -13.01 6.72
C PHE A 218 4.96 -12.59 7.20
N ASP A 219 5.61 -11.61 6.54
CA ASP A 219 7.05 -11.38 6.68
C ASP A 219 7.85 -12.68 6.53
N GLN A 220 7.42 -13.53 5.60
CA GLN A 220 8.06 -14.82 5.31
C GLN A 220 7.90 -15.14 3.83
N SER A 221 8.93 -15.77 3.26
CA SER A 221 8.93 -16.16 1.86
C SER A 221 9.56 -17.52 1.65
N HIS A 222 8.95 -18.34 0.77
CA HIS A 222 9.60 -19.55 0.26
C HIS A 222 10.82 -19.24 -0.61
N ASN A 223 10.93 -18.01 -1.13
CA ASN A 223 12.12 -17.56 -1.84
C ASN A 223 13.19 -17.10 -0.84
N ARG A 224 14.32 -17.84 -0.76
CA ARG A 224 15.41 -17.56 0.19
C ARG A 224 15.92 -16.13 0.15
N TYR A 225 15.98 -15.52 -1.04
CA TYR A 225 16.47 -14.14 -1.17
C TYR A 225 15.47 -13.16 -0.55
N ILE A 226 14.18 -13.28 -0.88
CA ILE A 226 13.13 -12.42 -0.32
C ILE A 226 13.00 -12.64 1.19
N ASN A 227 13.12 -13.87 1.67
CA ASN A 227 13.07 -14.20 3.09
C ASN A 227 14.19 -13.55 3.91
N ARG A 228 15.33 -13.22 3.28
CA ARG A 228 16.42 -12.46 3.91
C ARG A 228 16.21 -10.95 3.85
N HIS A 229 15.40 -10.47 2.91
CA HIS A 229 15.21 -9.06 2.58
C HIS A 229 13.72 -8.70 2.57
N LEU A 230 13.05 -9.03 3.68
CA LEU A 230 11.60 -8.88 3.83
C LEU A 230 11.21 -7.40 3.82
N PRO A 231 10.36 -6.94 2.88
CA PRO A 231 10.14 -5.51 2.67
C PRO A 231 9.53 -4.79 3.89
N LEU A 232 8.61 -5.42 4.62
CA LEU A 232 7.77 -4.71 5.59
C LEU A 232 8.13 -4.99 7.06
N VAL A 233 9.01 -5.94 7.34
CA VAL A 233 9.20 -6.51 8.69
C VAL A 233 9.66 -5.48 9.74
N HIS A 234 10.49 -4.51 9.35
CA HIS A 234 11.08 -3.58 10.31
C HIS A 234 10.19 -2.39 10.60
N ASP A 235 9.60 -1.80 9.56
CA ASP A 235 9.00 -0.47 9.69
C ASP A 235 7.46 -0.47 9.61
N TRP A 236 6.83 -1.63 9.43
CA TRP A 236 5.39 -1.84 9.52
C TRP A 236 5.04 -2.75 10.70
N GLU A 237 3.90 -2.47 11.32
CA GLU A 237 3.25 -3.36 12.27
C GLU A 237 2.80 -4.67 11.57
N PRO A 238 2.63 -5.77 12.33
CA PRO A 238 2.02 -6.98 11.79
C PRO A 238 0.60 -6.72 11.23
N PRO A 239 0.07 -7.60 10.37
CA PRO A 239 -1.22 -7.37 9.72
C PRO A 239 -2.35 -7.39 10.75
N ALA A 240 -3.17 -6.35 10.75
CA ALA A 240 -4.35 -6.21 11.61
C ALA A 240 -5.63 -6.25 10.78
N ARG A 241 -6.64 -7.00 11.22
CA ARG A 241 -7.95 -7.05 10.54
C ARG A 241 -8.60 -5.67 10.58
N TRP A 242 -9.05 -5.22 9.41
CA TRP A 242 -9.84 -4.01 9.25
C TRP A 242 -11.33 -4.33 9.10
N LEU A 243 -12.17 -3.48 9.71
CA LEU A 243 -13.62 -3.44 9.54
C LEU A 243 -14.11 -1.98 9.54
N ASP A 244 -15.16 -1.74 8.78
CA ASP A 244 -16.02 -0.59 8.99
C ASP A 244 -17.06 -0.93 10.06
N TYR A 245 -17.09 -0.17 11.15
CA TYR A 245 -18.18 -0.25 12.13
C TYR A 245 -19.00 1.02 12.01
N ASP A 246 -20.30 0.86 11.71
CA ASP A 246 -21.28 1.81 12.20
C ASP A 246 -21.58 1.41 13.65
N VAL A 247 -21.16 2.24 14.60
CA VAL A 247 -21.31 1.98 16.04
C VAL A 247 -22.79 1.90 16.47
N ASN A 248 -23.73 2.13 15.53
CA ASN A 248 -25.18 2.12 15.76
C ASN A 248 -25.91 0.86 15.25
N ALA A 249 -25.24 -0.08 14.58
CA ALA A 249 -25.92 -1.23 13.96
C ALA A 249 -26.24 -2.40 14.92
N GLU A 250 -25.78 -2.34 16.18
CA GLU A 250 -26.01 -3.36 17.21
C GLU A 250 -26.88 -2.85 18.39
N LYS A 251 -27.76 -1.88 18.15
CA LYS A 251 -28.81 -1.50 19.11
C LYS A 251 -30.20 -1.87 18.59
#